data_AF-A0A1Y1XTW8-F1
#
_entry.id   AF-A0A1Y1XTW8-F1
#
_cell.length_a   1.000
_cell.length_b   1.000
_cell.length_c   1.000
_cell.angle_alpha   90.00
_cell.angle_beta   90.00
_cell.angle_gamma   90.00
#
_symmetry.space_group_name_H-M   'P 1'
#
loop_
_entity.id
_entity.type
_entity.pdbx_description
1 polymer ?
#
loop_
_entity_poly.entity_id
_entity_poly.type
_entity_poly.pdbx_seq_one_letter_code
_entity_poly.pdbx_strand_id
1 'polypeptide(L)'
;MAFMKISVLSLLAYFGSQVTAASSSSSNVCPSEYAPCYYKNVGCGSGQYCFAINCDSARSRPNSCYPAPSCVSFTDDFSNAASLVEASKFDGNPNLGPKWMSEWTPNYASIEDGQLVLGMKATNNKHNGNIVGQGSTVTSVRWMLYGNVTARVKSASVTGGVVSSFIIKNPQGDEIDFEWVGGGPKQVQTDFYYDGITEYEHNGKLSYGNP
;
A
#
# COMPACT_ATOMS: atom_id res chain seq x y z
N MET A 1 46.69 18.72 50.20
CA MET A 1 45.99 17.58 49.59
C MET A 1 45.21 18.11 48.39
N ALA A 2 45.75 17.98 47.18
CA ALA A 2 45.10 18.42 45.95
C ALA A 2 44.59 17.17 45.22
N PHE A 3 43.27 17.02 45.11
CA PHE A 3 42.65 15.89 44.42
C PHE A 3 42.70 16.09 42.91
N MET A 4 43.35 15.14 42.24
CA MET A 4 43.49 15.00 40.81
C MET A 4 42.12 14.62 40.21
N LYS A 5 41.54 15.50 39.36
CA LYS A 5 40.33 15.17 38.59
C LYS A 5 40.74 14.37 37.36
N ILE A 6 40.50 13.06 37.39
CA ILE A 6 40.61 12.18 36.23
C ILE A 6 39.32 12.34 35.43
N SER A 7 39.40 13.02 34.29
CA SER A 7 38.31 13.07 33.31
C SER A 7 38.33 11.79 32.48
N VAL A 8 37.35 10.92 32.70
CA VAL A 8 37.13 9.72 31.87
C VAL A 8 36.43 10.17 30.59
N LEU A 9 37.14 10.12 29.46
CA LEU A 9 36.59 10.36 28.13
C LEU A 9 35.92 9.06 27.66
N SER A 10 34.61 8.93 27.85
CA SER A 10 33.82 7.80 27.35
C SER A 10 33.63 7.92 25.84
N LEU A 11 34.37 7.12 25.08
CA LEU A 11 34.23 6.97 23.64
C LEU A 11 32.96 6.17 23.34
N LEU A 12 31.86 6.81 22.93
CA LEU A 12 30.70 6.11 22.37
C LEU A 12 31.03 5.65 20.95
N ALA A 13 31.30 4.34 20.79
CA ALA A 13 31.34 3.72 19.48
C ALA A 13 29.90 3.61 18.94
N TYR A 14 29.57 4.43 17.93
CA TYR A 14 28.32 4.33 17.19
C TYR A 14 28.45 3.14 16.23
N PHE A 15 27.98 1.96 16.65
CA PHE A 15 27.80 0.84 15.73
C PHE A 15 26.58 1.15 14.86
N GLY A 16 26.82 1.75 13.70
CA GLY A 16 25.82 1.79 12.64
C GLY A 16 25.45 0.36 12.27
N SER A 17 24.20 -0.03 12.50
CA SER A 17 23.67 -1.28 11.96
C SER A 17 23.66 -1.16 10.44
N GLN A 18 24.70 -1.69 9.80
CA GLN A 18 24.66 -1.98 8.38
C GLN A 18 23.58 -3.04 8.21
N VAL A 19 22.46 -2.67 7.58
CA VAL A 19 21.51 -3.65 7.04
C VAL A 19 22.24 -4.34 5.90
N THR A 20 23.02 -5.37 6.23
CA THR A 20 23.46 -6.33 5.24
C THR A 20 22.21 -7.05 4.76
N ALA A 21 21.85 -6.83 3.50
CA ALA A 21 21.02 -7.77 2.76
C ALA A 21 21.71 -9.13 2.89
N ALA A 22 21.21 -9.98 3.78
CA ALA A 22 21.78 -11.28 4.04
C ALA A 22 21.53 -12.16 2.81
N SER A 23 22.51 -12.20 1.92
CA SER A 23 22.60 -13.20 0.87
C SER A 23 22.98 -14.54 1.49
N SER A 24 22.13 -15.54 1.21
CA SER A 24 22.38 -16.98 1.25
C SER A 24 22.97 -17.56 2.54
N SER A 25 22.10 -18.05 3.43
CA SER A 25 22.42 -19.20 4.29
C SER A 25 21.58 -20.39 3.83
N SER A 26 22.07 -21.60 4.09
CA SER A 26 21.66 -22.92 3.58
C SER A 26 20.22 -23.38 3.91
N SER A 27 19.32 -22.46 4.23
CA SER A 27 17.88 -22.65 4.23
C SER A 27 17.27 -21.78 3.15
N ASN A 28 16.51 -22.36 2.22
CA ASN A 28 15.73 -21.64 1.21
C ASN A 28 14.62 -20.74 1.81
N VAL A 29 14.58 -20.61 3.14
CA VAL A 29 13.55 -19.98 3.95
C VAL A 29 14.10 -18.72 4.63
N CYS A 30 13.27 -17.68 4.77
CA CYS A 30 13.65 -16.44 5.45
C CYS A 30 14.20 -16.66 6.88
N PRO A 31 15.34 -16.03 7.24
CA PRO A 31 16.10 -16.40 8.44
C PRO A 31 15.57 -15.77 9.74
N SER A 32 14.81 -14.67 9.66
CA SER A 32 14.44 -13.85 10.80
C SER A 32 12.95 -13.96 11.13
N GLU A 33 12.61 -13.92 12.42
CA GLU A 33 11.21 -13.79 12.87
C GLU A 33 10.65 -12.39 12.61
N TYR A 34 11.51 -11.38 12.53
CA TYR A 34 11.15 -10.00 12.22
C TYR A 34 10.95 -9.75 10.72
N ALA A 35 11.42 -10.68 9.87
CA ALA A 35 11.24 -10.66 8.42
C ALA A 35 10.87 -12.08 7.92
N PRO A 36 9.71 -12.62 8.32
CA PRO A 36 9.40 -14.04 8.16
C PRO A 36 8.84 -14.41 6.78
N CYS A 37 8.56 -13.44 5.91
CA CYS A 37 7.84 -13.63 4.64
C CYS A 37 8.73 -13.27 3.45
N TYR A 38 8.84 -14.18 2.49
CA TYR A 38 9.62 -13.98 1.26
C TYR A 38 8.73 -13.43 0.15
N TYR A 39 9.07 -12.25 -0.35
CA TYR A 39 8.46 -11.69 -1.55
C TYR A 39 9.39 -11.89 -2.76
N LYS A 40 8.89 -12.59 -3.78
CA LYS A 40 9.60 -12.89 -5.03
C LYS A 40 10.23 -11.62 -5.62
N ASN A 41 11.51 -11.71 -5.98
CA ASN A 41 12.34 -10.63 -6.53
C ASN A 41 12.58 -9.42 -5.59
N VAL A 42 12.05 -9.45 -4.37
CA VAL A 42 12.26 -8.40 -3.37
C VAL A 42 13.12 -8.90 -2.21
N GLY A 43 12.75 -10.04 -1.61
CA GLY A 43 13.47 -10.64 -0.48
C GLY A 43 12.59 -10.89 0.74
N CYS A 44 13.23 -11.08 1.90
CA CYS A 44 12.54 -11.32 3.17
C CYS A 44 12.09 -10.02 3.83
N GLY A 45 10.85 -9.99 4.31
CA GLY A 45 10.26 -8.86 5.02
C GLY A 45 9.07 -9.29 5.90
N SER A 46 8.31 -8.30 6.37
CA SER A 46 7.13 -8.45 7.22
C SER A 46 5.98 -7.55 6.74
N GLY A 47 4.82 -7.62 7.38
CA GLY A 47 3.63 -6.84 6.98
C GLY A 47 3.17 -7.20 5.57
N GLN A 48 3.29 -6.26 4.63
CA GLN A 48 2.89 -6.47 3.23
C GLN A 48 3.54 -7.66 2.53
N TYR A 49 4.74 -8.05 2.95
CA TYR A 49 5.45 -9.21 2.41
C TYR A 49 4.72 -10.50 2.71
N CYS A 50 3.94 -10.51 3.79
CA CYS A 50 3.21 -11.68 4.26
C CYS A 50 1.86 -11.84 3.57
N PHE A 51 1.42 -10.91 2.71
CA PHE A 51 0.12 -11.06 2.05
C PHE A 51 0.14 -12.20 1.05
N ALA A 52 -1.00 -12.88 0.90
CA ALA A 52 -1.14 -14.05 0.04
C ALA A 52 -0.57 -13.85 -1.38
N ILE A 53 -0.63 -12.63 -1.91
CA ILE A 53 -0.12 -12.29 -3.25
C ILE A 53 1.39 -12.07 -3.32
N ASN A 54 1.99 -11.67 -2.20
CA ASN A 54 3.42 -11.33 -2.12
C ASN A 54 4.22 -12.50 -1.54
N CYS A 55 3.61 -13.32 -0.67
CA CYS A 55 4.31 -14.29 0.16
C CYS A 55 4.48 -15.64 -0.54
N ASP A 56 5.71 -15.96 -0.91
CA ASP A 56 6.10 -17.30 -1.36
C ASP A 56 6.24 -18.23 -0.15
N SER A 57 5.24 -19.08 0.09
CA SER A 57 5.23 -19.99 1.23
C SER A 57 6.38 -21.01 1.22
N ALA A 58 6.95 -21.34 0.06
CA ALA A 58 8.08 -22.28 -0.03
C ALA A 58 9.40 -21.67 0.49
N ARG A 59 9.47 -20.34 0.53
CA ARG A 59 10.66 -19.58 0.95
C ARG A 59 10.41 -18.71 2.18
N SER A 60 9.21 -18.78 2.74
CA SER A 60 8.81 -18.08 3.95
C SER A 60 8.86 -19.01 5.16
N ARG A 61 8.96 -18.45 6.38
CA ARG A 61 8.89 -19.26 7.60
C ARG A 61 7.52 -19.95 7.70
N PRO A 62 7.42 -21.14 8.33
CA PRO A 62 6.13 -21.81 8.50
C PRO A 62 5.08 -20.89 9.11
N ASN A 63 3.87 -20.90 8.54
CA ASN A 63 2.72 -20.09 8.98
C ASN A 63 2.91 -18.56 8.98
N SER A 64 3.87 -18.03 8.22
CA SER A 64 4.07 -16.57 8.14
C SER A 64 3.26 -15.90 7.03
N CYS A 65 2.93 -16.61 5.95
CA CYS A 65 2.06 -16.09 4.90
C CYS A 65 0.62 -16.01 5.38
N TYR A 66 0.03 -14.82 5.27
CA TYR A 66 -1.36 -14.57 5.56
C TYR A 66 -2.25 -15.17 4.47
N PRO A 67 -3.41 -15.75 4.84
CA PRO A 67 -4.38 -16.22 3.85
C PRO A 67 -4.92 -15.03 3.03
N ALA A 68 -5.57 -15.34 1.91
CA ALA A 68 -6.42 -14.38 1.18
C ALA A 68 -7.84 -14.48 1.75
N PRO A 69 -8.24 -13.65 2.72
CA PRO A 69 -9.54 -13.81 3.35
C PRO A 69 -10.66 -13.42 2.40
N SER A 70 -11.69 -14.26 2.33
CA SER A 70 -12.87 -14.01 1.51
C SER A 70 -13.64 -12.77 1.96
N CYS A 71 -14.36 -12.19 1.00
CA CYS A 71 -15.25 -11.07 1.19
C CYS A 71 -16.36 -11.43 2.18
N VAL A 72 -16.66 -10.47 3.05
CA VAL A 72 -17.89 -10.42 3.84
C VAL A 72 -18.54 -9.09 3.51
N SER A 73 -19.86 -9.06 3.34
CA SER A 73 -20.55 -7.80 3.07
C SER A 73 -20.34 -6.82 4.22
N PHE A 74 -19.87 -5.61 3.91
CA PHE A 74 -19.72 -4.54 4.89
C PHE A 74 -19.97 -3.17 4.26
N THR A 75 -20.20 -2.19 5.12
CA THR A 75 -20.16 -0.77 4.78
C THR A 75 -19.17 -0.12 5.73
N ASP A 76 -18.45 0.88 5.23
CA ASP A 76 -17.57 1.70 6.04
C ASP A 76 -17.87 3.16 5.77
N ASP A 77 -18.21 3.88 6.82
CA ASP A 77 -18.45 5.33 6.78
C ASP A 77 -17.21 6.12 7.20
N PHE A 78 -16.09 5.42 7.43
CA PHE A 78 -14.82 5.98 7.89
C PHE A 78 -14.94 6.78 9.20
N SER A 79 -15.90 6.45 10.06
CA SER A 79 -16.03 7.04 11.40
C SER A 79 -14.97 6.53 12.40
N ASN A 80 -14.37 5.38 12.12
CA ASN A 80 -13.36 4.75 12.96
C ASN A 80 -11.99 4.73 12.28
N ALA A 81 -11.02 5.48 12.81
CA ALA A 81 -9.65 5.54 12.32
C ALA A 81 -8.92 4.18 12.35
N ALA A 82 -9.31 3.25 13.24
CA ALA A 82 -8.75 1.90 13.28
C ALA A 82 -9.17 1.03 12.07
N SER A 83 -10.09 1.50 11.23
CA SER A 83 -10.46 0.83 9.98
C SER A 83 -9.34 0.90 8.92
N LEU A 84 -8.37 1.81 9.08
CA LEU A 84 -7.19 1.94 8.23
C LEU A 84 -5.93 1.53 9.00
N VAL A 85 -5.09 0.69 8.39
CA VAL A 85 -3.79 0.30 8.94
C VAL A 85 -2.69 0.51 7.90
N GLU A 86 -1.47 0.80 8.34
CA GLU A 86 -0.30 0.75 7.44
C GLU A 86 0.03 -0.72 7.13
N ALA A 87 0.38 -1.04 5.88
CA ALA A 87 0.65 -2.42 5.47
C ALA A 87 1.82 -3.05 6.25
N SER A 88 2.78 -2.25 6.72
CA SER A 88 3.87 -2.70 7.61
C SER A 88 3.40 -3.11 9.01
N LYS A 89 2.22 -2.65 9.43
CA LYS A 89 1.61 -2.90 10.75
C LYS A 89 0.45 -3.89 10.70
N PHE A 90 0.04 -4.35 9.51
CA PHE A 90 -1.03 -5.31 9.38
C PHE A 90 -0.56 -6.73 9.74
N ASP A 91 -1.31 -7.38 10.64
CA ASP A 91 -1.01 -8.71 11.18
C ASP A 91 -1.65 -9.86 10.39
N GLY A 92 -2.38 -9.54 9.31
CA GLY A 92 -3.04 -10.51 8.46
C GLY A 92 -4.43 -10.93 8.92
N ASN A 93 -4.91 -10.42 10.06
CA ASN A 93 -6.22 -10.78 10.57
C ASN A 93 -7.29 -9.75 10.13
N PRO A 94 -8.16 -10.09 9.17
CA PRO A 94 -9.17 -9.16 8.65
C PRO A 94 -10.37 -8.99 9.59
N ASN A 95 -10.34 -9.60 10.79
CA ASN A 95 -11.42 -9.53 11.79
C ASN A 95 -11.07 -8.65 13.00
N LEU A 96 -9.82 -8.19 13.13
CA LEU A 96 -9.35 -7.45 14.32
C LEU A 96 -9.47 -5.92 14.21
N GLY A 97 -10.20 -5.42 13.23
CA GLY A 97 -10.54 -4.00 13.13
C GLY A 97 -10.28 -3.38 11.76
N PRO A 98 -9.07 -3.52 11.18
CA PRO A 98 -8.78 -2.92 9.88
C PRO A 98 -9.64 -3.53 8.78
N LYS A 99 -10.25 -2.65 7.99
CA LYS A 99 -10.96 -2.99 6.75
C LYS A 99 -10.12 -2.63 5.52
N TRP A 100 -9.24 -1.65 5.71
CA TRP A 100 -8.42 -1.01 4.69
C TRP A 100 -6.97 -0.93 5.13
N MET A 101 -6.12 -0.83 4.13
CA MET A 101 -4.69 -0.87 4.33
C MET A 101 -3.98 0.09 3.40
N SER A 102 -3.10 0.93 3.94
CA SER A 102 -2.24 1.82 3.17
C SER A 102 -0.93 1.13 2.82
N GLU A 103 -0.60 1.08 1.53
CA GLU A 103 0.50 0.26 1.01
C GLU A 103 1.88 0.92 1.12
N TRP A 104 1.93 2.25 1.05
CA TRP A 104 3.19 2.96 0.85
C TRP A 104 3.79 3.50 2.15
N THR A 105 5.13 3.50 2.17
CA THR A 105 5.93 4.25 3.13
C THR A 105 6.79 5.27 2.37
N PRO A 106 6.76 6.57 2.73
CA PRO A 106 5.92 7.19 3.76
C PRO A 106 4.41 7.06 3.48
N ASN A 107 3.62 6.91 4.54
CA ASN A 107 2.18 6.83 4.43
C ASN A 107 1.58 8.25 4.36
N TYR A 108 0.77 8.52 3.34
CA TYR A 108 -0.01 9.76 3.21
C TYR A 108 -1.53 9.50 3.16
N ALA A 109 -1.98 8.31 3.55
CA ALA A 109 -3.38 8.01 3.75
C ALA A 109 -3.76 8.09 5.24
N SER A 110 -4.93 8.66 5.50
CA SER A 110 -5.48 8.83 6.85
C SER A 110 -7.00 8.74 6.81
N ILE A 111 -7.61 8.51 7.97
CA ILE A 111 -9.05 8.73 8.16
C ILE A 111 -9.19 10.03 8.95
N GLU A 112 -9.79 11.03 8.33
CA GLU A 112 -9.96 12.39 8.86
C GLU A 112 -11.39 12.86 8.57
N ASP A 113 -12.05 13.46 9.57
CA ASP A 113 -13.41 14.01 9.46
C ASP A 113 -14.45 13.04 8.85
N GLY A 114 -14.35 11.76 9.21
CA GLY A 114 -15.26 10.73 8.72
C GLY A 114 -15.04 10.37 7.25
N GLN A 115 -13.84 10.57 6.71
CA GLN A 115 -13.48 10.28 5.32
C GLN A 115 -12.14 9.56 5.25
N LEU A 116 -12.00 8.62 4.32
CA LEU A 116 -10.68 8.14 3.90
C LEU A 116 -10.04 9.20 2.98
N VAL A 117 -8.92 9.75 3.41
CA VAL A 117 -8.17 10.80 2.72
C VAL A 117 -6.88 10.21 2.16
N LEU A 118 -6.67 10.34 0.86
CA LEU A 118 -5.45 9.93 0.17
C LEU A 118 -4.65 11.19 -0.20
N GLY A 119 -3.48 11.34 0.40
CA GLY A 119 -2.55 12.42 0.12
C GLY A 119 -1.59 12.08 -1.02
N MET A 120 -1.20 13.12 -1.76
CA MET A 120 -0.07 13.10 -2.67
C MET A 120 0.88 14.24 -2.27
N LYS A 121 2.15 13.92 -2.02
CA LYS A 121 3.16 14.92 -1.61
C LYS A 121 4.29 15.03 -2.62
N ALA A 122 4.78 16.25 -2.80
CA ALA A 122 6.02 16.50 -3.51
C ALA A 122 7.17 15.78 -2.81
N THR A 123 8.02 15.13 -3.59
CA THR A 123 9.26 14.51 -3.13
C THR A 123 10.44 15.44 -3.39
N ASN A 124 11.62 15.09 -2.89
CA ASN A 124 12.88 15.76 -3.24
C ASN A 124 13.45 15.27 -4.59
N ASN A 125 12.81 14.29 -5.23
CA ASN A 125 13.28 13.71 -6.48
C ASN A 125 12.79 14.53 -7.68
N LYS A 126 13.59 14.52 -8.74
CA LYS A 126 13.22 15.12 -10.02
C LYS A 126 13.23 14.09 -11.14
N HIS A 127 12.23 14.15 -12.00
CA HIS A 127 12.19 13.42 -13.26
C HIS A 127 12.12 14.42 -14.41
N ASN A 128 13.09 14.37 -15.33
CA ASN A 128 13.25 15.35 -16.43
C ASN A 128 13.19 16.81 -15.96
N GLY A 129 13.79 17.11 -14.80
CA GLY A 129 13.82 18.46 -14.22
C GLY A 129 12.58 18.85 -13.40
N ASN A 130 11.50 18.08 -13.43
CA ASN A 130 10.26 18.34 -12.70
C ASN A 130 10.21 17.58 -11.37
N ILE A 131 9.63 18.19 -10.34
CA ILE A 131 9.43 17.54 -9.04
C ILE A 131 8.48 16.35 -9.20
N VAL A 132 8.85 15.20 -8.63
CA VAL A 132 8.03 14.00 -8.59
C VAL A 132 7.11 14.04 -7.39
N GLY A 133 5.82 13.74 -7.58
CA GLY A 133 4.87 13.49 -6.51
C GLY A 133 4.85 12.01 -6.12
N GLN A 134 4.68 11.73 -4.83
CA GLN A 134 4.38 10.39 -4.33
C GLN A 134 2.92 10.36 -3.86
N GLY A 135 2.12 9.49 -4.49
CA GLY A 135 0.71 9.28 -4.13
C GLY A 135 0.53 8.30 -2.97
N SER A 136 -0.73 7.95 -2.71
CA SER A 136 -1.12 6.92 -1.76
C SER A 136 -1.99 5.87 -2.45
N THR A 137 -1.89 4.63 -1.99
CA THR A 137 -2.75 3.52 -2.42
C THR A 137 -3.30 2.87 -1.17
N VAL A 138 -4.62 2.71 -1.12
CA VAL A 138 -5.32 2.03 -0.03
C VAL A 138 -6.10 0.87 -0.61
N THR A 139 -5.92 -0.33 -0.06
CA THR A 139 -6.56 -1.56 -0.53
C THR A 139 -7.41 -2.19 0.57
N SER A 140 -8.45 -2.93 0.17
CA SER A 140 -9.24 -3.72 1.12
C SER A 140 -8.40 -4.88 1.65
N VAL A 141 -8.57 -5.23 2.93
CA VAL A 141 -7.92 -6.41 3.51
C VAL A 141 -8.59 -7.73 3.11
N ARG A 142 -9.69 -7.69 2.34
CA ARG A 142 -10.46 -8.86 1.89
C ARG A 142 -10.58 -8.93 0.37
N TRP A 143 -10.72 -10.16 -0.09
CA TRP A 143 -10.82 -10.53 -1.49
C TRP A 143 -12.27 -10.77 -1.90
N MET A 144 -12.72 -10.16 -2.99
CA MET A 144 -14.02 -10.46 -3.59
C MET A 144 -13.86 -11.30 -4.86
N LEU A 145 -14.71 -12.30 -5.02
CA LEU A 145 -14.84 -13.03 -6.29
C LEU A 145 -15.86 -12.34 -7.19
N TYR A 146 -17.09 -12.17 -6.68
CA TYR A 146 -18.17 -11.43 -7.32
C TYR A 146 -18.93 -10.60 -6.27
N GLY A 147 -19.61 -9.56 -6.72
CA GLY A 147 -20.45 -8.72 -5.87
C GLY A 147 -20.62 -7.32 -6.42
N ASN A 148 -21.18 -6.44 -5.60
CA ASN A 148 -21.31 -5.03 -5.91
C ASN A 148 -20.41 -4.22 -4.98
N VAL A 149 -19.70 -3.25 -5.54
CA VAL A 149 -18.94 -2.27 -4.76
C VAL A 149 -19.50 -0.89 -5.09
N THR A 150 -19.73 -0.09 -4.06
CA THR A 150 -20.22 1.28 -4.20
C THR A 150 -19.36 2.18 -3.34
N ALA A 151 -18.88 3.28 -3.91
CA ALA A 151 -18.08 4.28 -3.22
C ALA A 151 -18.63 5.68 -3.51
N ARG A 152 -18.59 6.55 -2.50
CA ARG A 152 -18.78 7.98 -2.70
C ARG A 152 -17.40 8.63 -2.72
N VAL A 153 -16.96 9.04 -3.89
CA VAL A 153 -15.60 9.55 -4.11
C VAL A 153 -15.65 11.04 -4.43
N LYS A 154 -14.78 11.81 -3.78
CA LYS A 154 -14.40 13.16 -4.21
C LYS A 154 -13.00 13.07 -4.79
N SER A 155 -12.86 13.26 -6.10
CA SER A 155 -11.56 13.27 -6.76
C SER A 155 -10.66 14.38 -6.20
N ALA A 156 -9.34 14.17 -6.30
CA ALA A 156 -8.33 15.11 -5.86
C ALA A 156 -8.23 16.34 -6.80
N SER A 157 -7.02 16.88 -6.95
CA SER A 157 -6.76 18.14 -7.64
C SER A 157 -7.31 18.17 -9.07
N VAL A 158 -7.78 19.36 -9.48
CA VAL A 158 -8.11 19.71 -10.88
C VAL A 158 -6.86 20.06 -11.71
N THR A 159 -5.67 19.76 -11.19
CA THR A 159 -4.41 19.96 -11.89
C THR A 159 -4.17 18.83 -12.88
N GLY A 160 -3.80 19.16 -14.11
CA GLY A 160 -3.36 18.16 -15.09
C GLY A 160 -2.20 17.31 -14.56
N GLY A 161 -2.25 16.00 -14.81
CA GLY A 161 -1.27 15.03 -14.33
C GLY A 161 -1.59 14.36 -12.99
N VAL A 162 -2.61 14.83 -12.25
CA VAL A 162 -3.13 14.13 -11.07
C VAL A 162 -4.24 13.17 -11.49
N VAL A 163 -4.18 11.93 -11.02
CA VAL A 163 -5.24 10.93 -11.21
C VAL A 163 -5.71 10.48 -9.83
N SER A 164 -7.01 10.51 -9.61
CA SER A 164 -7.65 9.75 -8.53
C SER A 164 -8.32 8.55 -9.16
N SER A 165 -8.12 7.36 -8.58
CA SER A 165 -8.69 6.13 -9.14
C SER A 165 -9.44 5.32 -8.08
N PHE A 166 -10.45 4.59 -8.53
CA PHE A 166 -11.12 3.54 -7.78
C PHE A 166 -11.10 2.28 -8.63
N ILE A 167 -10.41 1.25 -8.15
CA ILE A 167 -9.97 0.10 -8.95
C ILE A 167 -10.38 -1.19 -8.25
N ILE A 168 -10.95 -2.12 -9.02
CA ILE A 168 -11.17 -3.51 -8.61
C ILE A 168 -10.24 -4.36 -9.45
N LYS A 169 -9.25 -5.00 -8.83
CA LYS A 169 -8.23 -5.77 -9.55
C LYS A 169 -7.88 -7.10 -8.90
N ASN A 170 -7.35 -8.03 -9.68
CA ASN A 170 -6.72 -9.25 -9.20
C ASN A 170 -5.23 -9.34 -9.63
N PRO A 171 -4.45 -10.28 -9.05
CA PRO A 171 -3.06 -10.51 -9.44
C PRO A 171 -2.87 -11.12 -10.83
N GLN A 172 -3.93 -11.70 -11.41
CA GLN A 172 -3.91 -12.30 -12.75
C GLN A 172 -3.99 -11.25 -13.86
N GLY A 173 -4.33 -10.00 -13.52
CA GLY A 173 -4.41 -8.89 -14.47
C GLY A 173 -5.82 -8.54 -14.93
N ASP A 174 -6.86 -9.08 -14.28
CA ASP A 174 -8.21 -8.56 -14.45
C ASP A 174 -8.37 -7.27 -13.64
N GLU A 175 -8.97 -6.25 -14.25
CA GLU A 175 -9.10 -4.92 -13.65
C GLU A 175 -10.38 -4.21 -14.13
N ILE A 176 -11.03 -3.45 -13.25
CA ILE A 176 -12.12 -2.54 -13.58
C ILE A 176 -11.79 -1.20 -12.93
N ASP A 177 -11.73 -0.15 -13.75
CA ASP A 177 -11.19 1.15 -13.37
C ASP A 177 -12.21 2.27 -13.47
N PHE A 178 -12.13 3.18 -12.50
CA PHE A 178 -12.74 4.50 -12.56
C PHE A 178 -11.67 5.54 -12.28
N GLU A 179 -11.36 6.38 -13.27
CA GLU A 179 -10.28 7.36 -13.18
C GLU A 179 -10.79 8.79 -13.36
N TRP A 180 -10.53 9.62 -12.36
CA TRP A 180 -10.74 11.06 -12.42
C TRP A 180 -9.41 11.75 -12.65
N VAL A 181 -9.21 12.18 -13.89
CA VAL A 181 -8.01 12.92 -14.30
C VAL A 181 -8.24 14.40 -14.02
N GLY A 182 -7.33 15.03 -13.27
CA GLY A 182 -7.46 16.43 -12.85
C GLY A 182 -7.62 17.41 -14.02
N GLY A 183 -7.04 17.11 -15.18
CA GLY A 183 -7.21 17.90 -16.41
C GLY A 183 -8.62 17.86 -17.04
N GLY A 184 -9.49 16.97 -16.56
CA GLY A 184 -10.88 16.82 -17.01
C GLY A 184 -11.84 16.66 -15.83
N PRO A 185 -11.99 17.66 -14.94
CA PRO A 185 -12.63 17.51 -13.63
C PRO A 185 -14.15 17.26 -13.65
N LYS A 186 -14.76 17.19 -14.84
CA LYS A 186 -16.21 16.89 -15.04
C LYS A 186 -16.44 15.55 -15.74
N GLN A 187 -15.41 14.73 -15.84
CA GLN A 187 -15.45 13.44 -16.52
C GLN A 187 -14.83 12.38 -15.61
N VAL A 188 -15.34 11.16 -15.72
CA VAL A 188 -14.64 9.95 -15.28
C VAL A 188 -14.33 9.14 -16.53
N GLN A 189 -13.16 8.52 -16.54
CA GLN A 189 -12.78 7.52 -17.52
C GLN A 189 -13.04 6.16 -16.89
N THR A 190 -13.70 5.27 -17.62
CA THR A 190 -13.91 3.88 -17.21
C THR A 190 -13.18 2.96 -18.15
N ASP A 191 -12.47 1.98 -17.60
CA ASP A 191 -11.71 0.99 -18.36
C ASP A 191 -11.85 -0.40 -17.71
N PHE A 192 -11.49 -1.45 -18.45
CA PHE A 192 -11.33 -2.78 -17.89
C PHE A 192 -10.24 -3.58 -18.61
N TYR A 193 -9.62 -4.49 -17.87
CA TYR A 193 -8.59 -5.41 -18.35
C TYR A 193 -9.03 -6.84 -18.07
N TYR A 194 -8.67 -7.75 -18.97
CA TYR A 194 -8.81 -9.19 -18.79
C TYR A 194 -7.48 -9.87 -19.08
N ASP A 195 -6.97 -10.65 -18.13
CA ASP A 195 -5.67 -11.35 -18.24
C ASP A 195 -4.50 -10.41 -18.59
N GLY A 196 -4.54 -9.16 -18.11
CA GLY A 196 -3.52 -8.14 -18.39
C GLY A 196 -3.49 -7.64 -19.84
N ILE A 197 -4.46 -8.03 -20.68
CA ILE A 197 -4.64 -7.55 -22.04
C ILE A 197 -5.65 -6.40 -22.02
N THR A 198 -5.28 -5.27 -22.62
CA THR A 198 -6.19 -4.15 -22.88
C THR A 198 -7.11 -4.49 -24.05
N GLU A 199 -8.42 -4.59 -23.82
CA GLU A 199 -9.37 -4.40 -24.90
C GLU A 199 -9.57 -2.90 -25.14
N TYR A 200 -8.71 -2.30 -25.97
CA TYR A 200 -8.72 -0.87 -26.32
C TYR A 200 -10.05 -0.34 -26.89
N GLU A 201 -11.02 -1.20 -27.20
CA GLU A 201 -12.28 -0.85 -27.85
C GLU A 201 -13.37 -0.33 -26.88
N HIS A 202 -13.16 -0.36 -25.56
CA HIS A 202 -14.19 -0.05 -24.56
C HIS A 202 -13.89 1.14 -23.62
N ASN A 203 -13.13 2.14 -24.11
CA ASN A 203 -12.90 3.40 -23.40
C ASN A 203 -14.18 4.26 -23.27
N GLY A 204 -15.00 3.96 -22.27
CA GLY A 204 -16.18 4.75 -21.93
C GLY A 204 -15.79 6.07 -21.25
N LYS A 205 -16.23 7.21 -21.80
CA LYS A 205 -16.20 8.50 -21.08
C LYS A 205 -17.59 8.80 -20.55
N LEU A 206 -17.75 8.77 -19.23
CA LEU A 206 -18.97 9.22 -18.57
C LEU A 206 -18.78 10.67 -18.11
N SER A 207 -19.64 11.56 -18.62
CA SER A 207 -19.68 12.97 -18.21
C SER A 207 -20.71 13.15 -17.12
N TYR A 208 -20.36 13.82 -16.02
CA TYR A 208 -21.30 14.15 -14.95
C TYR A 208 -21.48 15.68 -14.86
N GLY A 209 -22.73 16.14 -14.86
CA GLY A 209 -23.15 17.51 -14.60
C GLY A 209 -24.08 17.54 -13.38
N ASN A 210 -23.96 18.59 -12.56
CA ASN A 210 -24.66 18.78 -11.27
C ASN A 210 -26.19 18.52 -11.32
N PRO A 211 -26.83 18.20 -10.18
CA PRO A 211 -28.30 18.11 -10.07
C PRO A 211 -29.02 19.38 -10.55
#